data_AF-G2REK8-F1
#
_entry.id   AF-G2REK8-F1
#
_cell.length_a   1.000
_cell.length_b   1.000
_cell.length_c   1.000
_cell.angle_alpha   90.00
_cell.angle_beta   90.00
_cell.angle_gamma   90.00
#
_symmetry.space_group_name_H-M   'P 1'
#
loop_
_entity.id
_entity.type
_entity.pdbx_description
1 polymer ?
#
loop_
_entity_poly.entity_id
_entity_poly.type
_entity_poly.pdbx_seq_one_letter_code
_entity_poly.pdbx_strand_id
1 'polypeptide(L)'
;MSSLALLLSLSALAASNPLPAKLADRDSCTFTDAASAIKGKTSCSTITLSGITVPAGTTLDLTGLKDGTHVTFSGTTTFGYKEWSGPLISVSGNNILVDGAPGHIIDGNGAAWWDGEGSNGGKTKPKFFFAHSMTNSNIKGLSVKNTPVQAFSINGATNLGLYDIHIDNSAGDSQGGHNTDAFDVGSSTGVYISGAIVKNQDDCLAINSGTNITFTGGQCSGGHGLSVGSVGGRSDNTVKTVRILNSSVSNSENGVRIKTVYGATGSVSDVTYSGITLSGITKYGIVIEQDYENGSPTGTPTGGVPITDLTLSSVTGTVSSSATNIYILCAEGACSDWTWSNVSVKGGKTSTKCSNVPSPATC
;
A
#
# COMPACT_ATOMS: atom_id res chain seq x y z
N MET A 1 -14.32 -35.04 -74.00
CA MET A 1 -13.71 -34.42 -72.80
C MET A 1 -14.41 -33.09 -72.58
N SER A 2 -15.38 -33.04 -71.68
CA SER A 2 -16.21 -31.86 -71.42
C SER A 2 -16.04 -31.50 -69.95
N SER A 3 -15.48 -30.31 -69.68
CA SER A 3 -15.15 -29.83 -68.35
C SER A 3 -16.36 -29.15 -67.72
N LEU A 4 -16.74 -29.62 -66.54
CA LEU A 4 -17.76 -29.04 -65.68
C LEU A 4 -17.08 -28.01 -64.76
N ALA A 5 -17.39 -26.71 -64.92
CA ALA A 5 -16.89 -25.65 -64.05
C ALA A 5 -17.93 -25.32 -62.98
N LEU A 6 -17.55 -25.50 -61.72
CA LEU A 6 -18.32 -25.27 -60.51
C LEU A 6 -18.25 -23.76 -60.13
N LEU A 7 -19.40 -23.09 -60.05
CA LEU A 7 -19.50 -21.70 -59.56
C LEU A 7 -19.55 -21.71 -58.02
N LEU A 8 -18.49 -21.21 -57.38
CA LEU A 8 -18.47 -20.86 -55.95
C LEU A 8 -18.80 -19.37 -55.78
N SER A 9 -19.90 -19.07 -55.11
CA SER A 9 -20.25 -17.71 -54.67
C SER A 9 -19.52 -17.37 -53.37
N LEU A 10 -18.59 -16.41 -53.42
CA LEU A 10 -17.99 -15.79 -52.22
C LEU A 10 -18.92 -14.70 -51.68
N SER A 11 -19.53 -14.94 -50.52
CA SER A 11 -20.14 -13.89 -49.70
C SER A 11 -19.07 -13.24 -48.83
N ALA A 12 -18.75 -11.97 -49.10
CA ALA A 12 -17.83 -11.19 -48.28
C ALA A 12 -18.51 -10.77 -46.96
N LEU A 13 -18.01 -11.24 -45.82
CA LEU A 13 -18.31 -10.63 -44.52
C LEU A 13 -17.49 -9.35 -44.40
N ALA A 14 -18.17 -8.21 -44.31
CA ALA A 14 -17.54 -6.94 -43.94
C ALA A 14 -17.20 -6.98 -42.45
N ALA A 15 -15.91 -7.01 -42.13
CA ALA A 15 -15.42 -6.79 -40.76
C ALA A 15 -15.64 -5.33 -40.40
N SER A 16 -16.47 -5.07 -39.39
CA SER A 16 -16.61 -3.75 -38.79
C SER A 16 -15.32 -3.41 -38.03
N ASN A 17 -14.51 -2.51 -38.58
CA ASN A 17 -13.39 -1.93 -37.83
C ASN A 17 -13.94 -1.21 -36.58
N PRO A 18 -13.32 -1.40 -35.39
CA PRO A 18 -13.66 -0.57 -34.24
C PRO A 18 -13.35 0.89 -34.58
N LEU A 19 -14.30 1.77 -34.27
CA LEU A 19 -14.14 3.22 -34.41
C LEU A 19 -12.86 3.67 -33.68
N PRO A 20 -12.04 4.56 -34.28
CA PRO A 20 -10.90 5.12 -33.57
C PRO A 20 -11.42 5.87 -32.33
N ALA A 21 -10.80 5.62 -31.17
CA ALA A 21 -11.03 6.38 -29.97
C ALA A 21 -10.88 7.88 -30.31
N LYS A 22 -11.87 8.70 -29.93
CA LYS A 22 -11.80 10.16 -30.08
C LYS A 22 -10.51 10.64 -29.41
N LEU A 23 -9.55 11.12 -30.21
CA LEU A 23 -8.44 11.93 -29.74
C LEU A 23 -9.05 13.21 -29.16
N ALA A 24 -9.15 13.29 -27.84
CA ALA A 24 -9.51 14.51 -27.14
C ALA A 24 -8.39 15.54 -27.39
N ASP A 25 -8.79 16.80 -27.62
CA ASP A 25 -7.85 17.92 -27.71
C ASP A 25 -6.95 17.93 -26.46
N ARG A 26 -5.63 17.92 -26.68
CA ARG A 26 -4.63 17.77 -25.62
C ARG A 26 -4.33 19.11 -24.97
N ASP A 27 -5.30 19.65 -24.23
CA ASP A 27 -5.08 20.85 -23.44
C ASP A 27 -4.12 20.54 -22.28
N SER A 28 -2.89 21.04 -22.41
CA SER A 28 -1.83 20.95 -21.41
C SER A 28 -1.82 22.21 -20.56
N CYS A 29 -1.87 22.04 -19.25
CA CYS A 29 -1.92 23.12 -18.27
C CYS A 29 -0.74 22.99 -17.30
N THR A 30 -0.13 24.13 -16.95
CA THR A 30 0.86 24.21 -15.88
C THR A 30 0.32 25.13 -14.79
N PHE A 31 0.26 24.63 -13.56
CA PHE A 31 -0.19 25.40 -12.40
C PHE A 31 0.95 25.55 -11.42
N THR A 32 1.11 26.77 -10.89
CA THR A 32 2.10 27.12 -9.86
C THR A 32 1.46 27.38 -8.50
N ASP A 33 0.13 27.27 -8.40
CA ASP A 33 -0.62 27.40 -7.16
C ASP A 33 -1.78 26.41 -7.11
N ALA A 34 -2.17 26.01 -5.89
CA ALA A 34 -3.19 24.99 -5.67
C ALA A 34 -4.59 25.45 -6.13
N ALA A 35 -4.94 26.73 -5.94
CA ALA A 35 -6.28 27.23 -6.26
C ALA A 35 -6.56 27.18 -7.77
N SER A 36 -5.59 27.60 -8.58
CA SER A 36 -5.65 27.53 -10.04
C SER A 36 -5.71 26.08 -10.52
N ALA A 37 -4.90 25.19 -9.93
CA ALA A 37 -4.93 23.76 -10.26
C ALA A 37 -6.30 23.14 -10.01
N ILE A 38 -6.87 23.36 -8.80
CA ILE A 38 -8.19 22.82 -8.41
C ILE A 38 -9.29 23.36 -9.33
N LYS A 39 -9.26 24.65 -9.65
CA LYS A 39 -10.25 25.28 -10.55
C LYS A 39 -10.14 24.77 -12.00
N GLY A 40 -8.91 24.52 -12.47
CA GLY A 40 -8.62 24.16 -13.85
C GLY A 40 -8.58 22.66 -14.15
N LYS A 41 -8.55 21.78 -13.12
CA LYS A 41 -8.27 20.34 -13.27
C LYS A 41 -9.15 19.60 -14.28
N THR A 42 -10.41 20.01 -14.44
CA THR A 42 -11.34 19.38 -15.39
C THR A 42 -11.26 19.95 -16.79
N SER A 43 -10.49 21.02 -17.04
CA SER A 43 -10.31 21.59 -18.38
C SER A 43 -9.07 21.02 -19.09
N CYS A 44 -8.21 20.28 -18.39
CA CYS A 44 -6.90 19.88 -18.89
C CYS A 44 -6.80 18.36 -19.01
N SER A 45 -6.24 17.86 -20.12
CA SER A 45 -5.87 16.45 -20.27
C SER A 45 -4.49 16.15 -19.67
N THR A 46 -3.62 17.16 -19.63
CA THR A 46 -2.29 17.07 -19.01
C THR A 46 -2.10 18.21 -18.04
N ILE A 47 -1.69 17.91 -16.82
CA ILE A 47 -1.55 18.86 -15.71
C ILE A 47 -0.14 18.76 -15.17
N THR A 48 0.63 19.84 -15.26
CA THR A 48 1.89 19.99 -14.53
C THR A 48 1.67 20.81 -13.28
N LEU A 49 1.96 20.24 -12.11
CA LEU A 49 1.97 20.94 -10.82
C LEU A 49 3.41 21.37 -10.51
N SER A 50 3.72 22.65 -10.73
CA SER A 50 5.08 23.17 -10.68
C SER A 50 5.36 23.92 -9.37
N GLY A 51 5.99 23.24 -8.42
CA GLY A 51 6.49 23.86 -7.18
C GLY A 51 5.39 24.42 -6.28
N ILE A 52 4.21 23.77 -6.26
CA ILE A 52 3.04 24.29 -5.55
C ILE A 52 3.29 24.31 -4.04
N THR A 53 3.03 25.44 -3.41
CA THR A 53 2.84 25.53 -1.95
C THR A 53 1.36 25.47 -1.65
N VAL A 54 0.90 24.37 -1.07
CA VAL A 54 -0.50 24.16 -0.71
C VAL A 54 -0.82 24.94 0.57
N PRO A 55 -1.87 25.79 0.59
CA PRO A 55 -2.22 26.56 1.77
C PRO A 55 -2.50 25.69 3.00
N ALA A 56 -2.17 26.22 4.18
CA ALA A 56 -2.37 25.54 5.45
C ALA A 56 -3.83 25.09 5.65
N GLY A 57 -4.02 23.82 6.00
CA GLY A 57 -5.36 23.30 6.28
C GLY A 57 -6.24 23.06 5.05
N THR A 58 -5.64 22.99 3.86
CA THR A 58 -6.36 22.73 2.61
C THR A 58 -5.76 21.54 1.88
N THR A 59 -6.59 20.86 1.10
CA THR A 59 -6.19 19.74 0.25
C THR A 59 -5.81 20.26 -1.13
N LEU A 60 -4.71 19.75 -1.69
CA LEU A 60 -4.49 19.79 -3.13
C LEU A 60 -5.47 18.79 -3.79
N ASP A 61 -6.67 19.27 -4.06
CA ASP A 61 -7.79 18.45 -4.51
C ASP A 61 -7.75 18.22 -6.04
N LEU A 62 -7.24 17.06 -6.41
CA LEU A 62 -7.26 16.51 -7.76
C LEU A 62 -8.26 15.35 -7.89
N THR A 63 -9.37 15.38 -7.14
CA THR A 63 -10.47 14.42 -7.33
C THR A 63 -11.31 14.79 -8.55
N GLY A 64 -11.99 13.79 -9.13
CA GLY A 64 -12.92 13.98 -10.24
C GLY A 64 -12.23 14.45 -11.53
N LEU A 65 -11.00 13.98 -11.77
CA LEU A 65 -10.29 14.27 -13.02
C LEU A 65 -11.04 13.65 -14.21
N LYS A 66 -10.88 14.26 -15.38
CA LYS A 66 -11.37 13.68 -16.62
C LYS A 66 -10.65 12.35 -16.87
N ASP A 67 -11.38 11.41 -17.47
CA ASP A 67 -10.82 10.13 -17.87
C ASP A 67 -9.57 10.31 -18.73
N GLY A 68 -8.49 9.61 -18.39
CA GLY A 68 -7.24 9.71 -19.14
C GLY A 68 -6.33 10.88 -18.75
N THR A 69 -6.70 11.71 -17.76
CA THR A 69 -5.85 12.84 -17.35
C THR A 69 -4.48 12.35 -16.83
N HIS A 70 -3.42 13.03 -17.28
CA HIS A 70 -2.05 12.85 -16.81
C HIS A 70 -1.64 14.02 -15.93
N VAL A 71 -1.25 13.75 -14.69
CA VAL A 71 -0.75 14.71 -13.71
C VAL A 71 0.73 14.47 -13.45
N THR A 72 1.56 15.51 -13.58
CA THR A 72 2.99 15.47 -13.30
C THR A 72 3.34 16.47 -12.19
N PHE A 73 3.93 16.00 -11.10
CA PHE A 73 4.55 16.84 -10.08
C PHE A 73 5.93 17.31 -10.55
N SER A 74 6.25 18.60 -10.41
CA SER A 74 7.54 19.18 -10.76
C SER A 74 8.01 20.14 -9.68
N GLY A 75 9.33 20.28 -9.53
CA GLY A 75 9.93 21.03 -8.43
C GLY A 75 9.53 20.48 -7.06
N THR A 76 9.49 21.35 -6.05
CA THR A 76 9.12 20.95 -4.68
C THR A 76 7.69 21.37 -4.36
N THR A 77 6.81 20.39 -4.14
CA THR A 77 5.49 20.64 -3.57
C THR A 77 5.60 20.65 -2.04
N THR A 78 5.01 21.66 -1.39
CA THR A 78 5.05 21.83 0.08
C THR A 78 3.66 22.17 0.64
N PHE A 79 3.51 22.08 1.96
CA PHE A 79 2.22 22.29 2.65
C PHE A 79 2.36 23.23 3.85
N GLY A 80 1.43 24.18 3.97
CA GLY A 80 1.33 25.05 5.13
C GLY A 80 0.93 24.29 6.40
N TYR A 81 1.45 24.74 7.55
CA TYR A 81 1.17 24.12 8.84
C TYR A 81 -0.25 24.45 9.37
N LYS A 82 -1.00 23.41 9.73
CA LYS A 82 -2.23 23.47 10.53
C LYS A 82 -2.40 22.13 11.23
N GLU A 83 -2.97 22.10 12.42
CA GLU A 83 -3.42 20.85 13.05
C GLU A 83 -4.83 20.52 12.52
N TRP A 84 -4.91 19.48 11.68
CA TRP A 84 -6.13 19.00 11.03
C TRP A 84 -5.88 17.60 10.49
N SER A 85 -6.95 16.86 10.16
CA SER A 85 -6.84 15.43 9.79
C SER A 85 -6.48 15.17 8.33
N GLY A 86 -6.38 16.20 7.49
CA GLY A 86 -6.08 16.05 6.07
C GLY A 86 -7.27 15.59 5.23
N PRO A 87 -7.04 15.07 4.00
CA PRO A 87 -5.73 14.76 3.42
C PRO A 87 -4.98 15.99 2.86
N LEU A 88 -3.66 15.92 2.75
CA LEU A 88 -2.86 16.94 2.06
C LEU A 88 -3.05 16.92 0.54
N ILE A 89 -3.11 15.74 -0.07
CA ILE A 89 -3.38 15.51 -1.50
C ILE A 89 -4.52 14.50 -1.62
N SER A 90 -5.44 14.71 -2.57
CA SER A 90 -6.43 13.70 -2.94
C SER A 90 -6.54 13.60 -4.46
N VAL A 91 -6.51 12.38 -4.99
CA VAL A 91 -6.63 12.10 -6.42
C VAL A 91 -7.69 11.03 -6.65
N SER A 92 -8.57 11.23 -7.62
CA SER A 92 -9.55 10.24 -8.06
C SER A 92 -9.88 10.39 -9.55
N GLY A 93 -10.37 9.30 -10.16
CA GLY A 93 -10.75 9.27 -11.57
C GLY A 93 -10.49 7.91 -12.22
N ASN A 94 -10.77 7.82 -13.52
CA ASN A 94 -10.55 6.63 -14.32
C ASN A 94 -9.41 6.86 -15.33
N ASN A 95 -8.56 5.85 -15.51
CA ASN A 95 -7.42 5.91 -16.42
C ASN A 95 -6.49 7.11 -16.15
N ILE A 96 -6.27 7.44 -14.88
CA ILE A 96 -5.41 8.56 -14.47
C ILE A 96 -3.96 8.08 -14.41
N LEU A 97 -3.05 8.90 -14.94
CA LEU A 97 -1.61 8.75 -14.70
C LEU A 97 -1.15 9.87 -13.79
N VAL A 98 -0.52 9.52 -12.68
CA VAL A 98 0.20 10.47 -11.82
C VAL A 98 1.68 10.12 -11.84
N ASP A 99 2.55 11.07 -12.13
CA ASP A 99 4.00 10.89 -12.05
C ASP A 99 4.71 12.15 -11.54
N GLY A 100 6.05 12.09 -11.51
CA GLY A 100 6.87 13.22 -11.14
C GLY A 100 8.05 13.42 -12.10
N ALA A 101 8.31 14.69 -12.41
CA ALA A 101 9.42 15.11 -13.25
C ALA A 101 10.78 14.87 -12.58
N PRO A 102 11.89 14.79 -13.33
CA PRO A 102 13.22 14.63 -12.74
C PRO A 102 13.51 15.69 -11.65
N GLY A 103 13.93 15.23 -10.47
CA GLY A 103 14.25 16.10 -9.34
C GLY A 103 13.06 16.64 -8.54
N HIS A 104 11.82 16.25 -8.86
CA HIS A 104 10.67 16.64 -8.06
C HIS A 104 10.72 16.05 -6.63
N ILE A 105 10.11 16.75 -5.68
CA ILE A 105 9.91 16.30 -4.30
C ILE A 105 8.53 16.74 -3.83
N ILE A 106 7.81 15.88 -3.12
CA ILE A 106 6.61 16.24 -2.37
C ILE A 106 6.97 16.17 -0.88
N ASP A 107 7.28 17.33 -0.28
CA ASP A 107 7.70 17.43 1.12
C ASP A 107 6.49 17.75 2.01
N GLY A 108 6.08 16.77 2.82
CA GLY A 108 4.94 16.85 3.73
C GLY A 108 5.16 17.75 4.93
N ASN A 109 6.39 18.26 5.15
CA ASN A 109 6.75 19.11 6.28
C ASN A 109 6.47 18.43 7.66
N GLY A 110 6.60 17.10 7.73
CA GLY A 110 6.16 16.28 8.86
C GLY A 110 6.74 16.66 10.22
N ALA A 111 7.98 17.15 10.26
CA ALA A 111 8.63 17.61 11.50
C ALA A 111 7.86 18.72 12.25
N ALA A 112 7.01 19.48 11.57
CA ALA A 112 6.15 20.46 12.24
C ALA A 112 5.05 19.80 13.11
N TRP A 113 4.66 18.56 12.79
CA TRP A 113 3.64 17.79 13.50
C TRP A 113 4.19 16.70 14.41
N TRP A 114 5.34 16.12 14.09
CA TRP A 114 5.91 15.01 14.84
C TRP A 114 6.12 15.36 16.31
N ASP A 115 5.53 14.54 17.17
CA ASP A 115 5.48 14.69 18.64
C ASP A 115 5.65 13.34 19.36
N GLY A 116 6.01 12.28 18.62
CA GLY A 116 6.14 10.91 19.14
C GLY A 116 4.83 10.16 19.31
N GLU A 117 3.67 10.80 19.13
CA GLU A 117 2.36 10.17 19.38
C GLU A 117 1.61 9.80 18.10
N GLY A 118 2.05 10.29 16.94
CA GLY A 118 1.50 9.90 15.64
C GLY A 118 -0.01 10.13 15.56
N SER A 119 -0.77 9.13 15.13
CA SER A 119 -2.24 9.16 15.11
C SER A 119 -2.90 8.65 16.39
N ASN A 120 -2.12 8.30 17.42
CA ASN A 120 -2.62 7.79 18.70
C ASN A 120 -2.89 8.88 19.73
N GLY A 121 -2.41 10.11 19.50
CA GLY A 121 -2.51 11.22 20.44
C GLY A 121 -1.82 12.50 19.96
N GLY A 122 -1.65 13.45 20.88
CA GLY A 122 -0.92 14.70 20.66
C GLY A 122 -1.61 15.65 19.69
N LYS A 123 -0.81 16.28 18.80
CA LYS A 123 -1.31 17.15 17.74
C LYS A 123 -2.20 16.37 16.78
N THR A 124 -3.22 17.01 16.23
CA THR A 124 -3.94 16.44 15.07
C THR A 124 -3.08 16.58 13.82
N LYS A 125 -2.78 15.47 13.17
CA LYS A 125 -1.83 15.40 12.05
C LYS A 125 -2.54 15.02 10.75
N PRO A 126 -2.27 15.68 9.62
CA PRO A 126 -2.99 15.40 8.40
C PRO A 126 -2.46 14.14 7.72
N LYS A 127 -3.39 13.27 7.29
CA LYS A 127 -3.05 12.20 6.34
C LYS A 127 -2.49 12.81 5.06
N PHE A 128 -1.57 12.12 4.40
CA PHE A 128 -0.82 12.71 3.30
C PHE A 128 -1.56 12.60 1.96
N PHE A 129 -1.66 11.40 1.37
CA PHE A 129 -2.16 11.19 0.01
C PHE A 129 -3.32 10.22 -0.02
N PHE A 130 -4.49 10.67 -0.48
CA PHE A 130 -5.64 9.82 -0.75
C PHE A 130 -5.67 9.42 -2.22
N ALA A 131 -5.33 8.16 -2.49
CA ALA A 131 -5.51 7.49 -3.78
C ALA A 131 -6.85 6.76 -3.75
N HIS A 132 -7.93 7.52 -3.64
CA HIS A 132 -9.27 6.99 -3.40
C HIS A 132 -10.09 6.98 -4.69
N SER A 133 -10.90 5.94 -4.89
CA SER A 133 -11.77 5.82 -6.08
C SER A 133 -11.02 5.98 -7.42
N MET A 134 -9.78 5.50 -7.46
CA MET A 134 -8.98 5.47 -8.69
C MET A 134 -9.23 4.14 -9.41
N THR A 135 -9.59 4.21 -10.69
CA THR A 135 -9.91 3.04 -11.52
C THR A 135 -8.98 2.94 -12.71
N ASN A 136 -8.42 1.76 -13.00
CA ASN A 136 -7.51 1.51 -14.12
C ASN A 136 -6.37 2.55 -14.22
N SER A 137 -5.82 2.96 -13.08
CA SER A 137 -4.95 4.13 -12.97
C SER A 137 -3.55 3.75 -12.51
N ASN A 138 -2.60 4.68 -12.65
CA ASN A 138 -1.22 4.47 -12.27
C ASN A 138 -0.65 5.69 -11.53
N ILE A 139 0.14 5.43 -10.49
CA ILE A 139 0.99 6.42 -9.80
C ILE A 139 2.44 5.94 -9.95
N LYS A 140 3.34 6.79 -10.45
CA LYS A 140 4.70 6.37 -10.82
C LYS A 140 5.77 7.34 -10.32
N GLY A 141 6.86 6.81 -9.77
CA GLY A 141 8.09 7.55 -9.55
C GLY A 141 8.03 8.66 -8.50
N LEU A 142 6.97 8.75 -7.70
CA LEU A 142 6.81 9.86 -6.76
C LEU A 142 7.87 9.81 -5.66
N SER A 143 8.54 10.94 -5.44
CA SER A 143 9.47 11.17 -4.34
C SER A 143 8.77 11.93 -3.22
N VAL A 144 8.40 11.21 -2.17
CA VAL A 144 7.69 11.71 -0.99
C VAL A 144 8.66 11.81 0.18
N LYS A 145 8.59 12.93 0.91
CA LYS A 145 9.46 13.20 2.04
C LYS A 145 8.67 13.69 3.24
N ASN A 146 9.03 13.20 4.43
CA ASN A 146 8.54 13.69 5.73
C ASN A 146 7.01 13.84 5.80
N THR A 147 6.27 12.75 5.65
CA THR A 147 4.81 12.77 5.86
C THR A 147 4.48 13.03 7.34
N PRO A 148 3.44 13.82 7.66
CA PRO A 148 3.08 14.08 9.06
C PRO A 148 2.66 12.83 9.83
N VAL A 149 1.93 11.92 9.18
CA VAL A 149 1.54 10.57 9.63
C VAL A 149 1.55 9.65 8.40
N GLN A 150 0.49 8.86 8.16
CA GLN A 150 0.42 7.91 7.05
C GLN A 150 0.54 8.59 5.68
N ALA A 151 1.30 7.95 4.79
CA ALA A 151 1.61 8.42 3.45
C ALA A 151 0.48 8.16 2.45
N PHE A 152 0.34 6.94 1.91
CA PHE A 152 -0.70 6.62 0.93
C PHE A 152 -1.85 5.86 1.58
N SER A 153 -3.04 6.47 1.58
CA SER A 153 -4.29 5.77 1.80
C SER A 153 -4.90 5.36 0.45
N ILE A 154 -5.00 4.06 0.22
CA ILE A 154 -5.56 3.45 -0.99
C ILE A 154 -6.91 2.83 -0.61
N ASN A 155 -8.00 3.42 -1.12
CA ASN A 155 -9.34 3.00 -0.73
C ASN A 155 -10.35 3.10 -1.87
N GLY A 156 -11.22 2.09 -2.03
CA GLY A 156 -12.17 2.06 -3.14
C GLY A 156 -11.49 2.02 -4.51
N ALA A 157 -10.22 1.62 -4.58
CA ALA A 157 -9.45 1.60 -5.81
C ALA A 157 -9.66 0.28 -6.57
N THR A 158 -9.69 0.35 -7.90
CA THR A 158 -9.85 -0.81 -8.79
C THR A 158 -8.77 -0.79 -9.86
N ASN A 159 -7.91 -1.80 -9.94
CA ASN A 159 -6.80 -1.86 -10.90
C ASN A 159 -5.89 -0.62 -10.80
N LEU A 160 -5.33 -0.39 -9.62
CA LEU A 160 -4.42 0.73 -9.35
C LEU A 160 -2.98 0.22 -9.26
N GLY A 161 -2.13 0.68 -10.17
CA GLY A 161 -0.70 0.43 -10.12
C GLY A 161 0.06 1.56 -9.42
N LEU A 162 0.97 1.22 -8.50
CA LEU A 162 1.91 2.14 -7.86
C LEU A 162 3.33 1.64 -8.12
N TYR A 163 4.13 2.40 -8.86
CA TYR A 163 5.45 1.96 -9.33
C TYR A 163 6.54 2.91 -8.86
N ASP A 164 7.63 2.36 -8.35
CA ASP A 164 8.87 3.08 -8.03
C ASP A 164 8.61 4.30 -7.14
N ILE A 165 7.77 4.14 -6.12
CA ILE A 165 7.45 5.20 -5.16
C ILE A 165 8.54 5.20 -4.07
N HIS A 166 9.10 6.37 -3.82
CA HIS A 166 10.12 6.58 -2.80
C HIS A 166 9.51 7.39 -1.65
N ILE A 167 9.48 6.83 -0.45
CA ILE A 167 8.98 7.48 0.76
C ILE A 167 10.14 7.56 1.75
N ASP A 168 10.63 8.78 1.98
CA ASP A 168 11.69 9.04 2.95
C ASP A 168 11.16 9.84 4.14
N ASN A 169 10.78 9.10 5.19
CA ASN A 169 10.47 9.62 6.51
C ASN A 169 11.60 9.35 7.51
N SER A 170 12.83 9.04 7.07
CA SER A 170 13.94 8.70 7.99
C SER A 170 14.27 9.79 9.00
N ALA A 171 13.99 11.06 8.67
CA ALA A 171 14.10 12.17 9.61
C ALA A 171 13.22 11.98 10.87
N GLY A 172 12.12 11.23 10.75
CA GLY A 172 11.20 10.91 11.84
C GLY A 172 11.82 10.04 12.93
N ASP A 173 12.84 9.24 12.61
CA ASP A 173 13.52 8.35 13.58
C ASP A 173 14.09 9.14 14.77
N SER A 174 14.59 10.35 14.53
CA SER A 174 15.18 11.23 15.55
C SER A 174 14.31 12.42 15.93
N GLN A 175 13.18 12.62 15.25
CA GLN A 175 12.32 13.80 15.41
C GLN A 175 10.89 13.44 15.87
N GLY A 176 10.65 12.19 16.27
CA GLY A 176 9.36 11.76 16.82
C GLY A 176 8.30 11.43 15.77
N GLY A 177 8.73 10.98 14.59
CA GLY A 177 7.82 10.40 13.60
C GLY A 177 7.20 9.12 14.15
N HIS A 178 5.88 8.99 14.04
CA HIS A 178 5.12 7.83 14.52
C HIS A 178 3.86 7.67 13.68
N ASN A 179 3.41 6.42 13.45
CA ASN A 179 2.34 6.10 12.50
C ASN A 179 2.55 6.70 11.10
N THR A 180 3.79 6.59 10.60
CA THR A 180 4.18 7.06 9.27
C THR A 180 4.10 5.94 8.23
N ASP A 181 3.01 5.17 8.26
CA ASP A 181 2.71 4.06 7.37
C ASP A 181 2.89 4.46 5.90
N ALA A 182 3.50 3.59 5.09
CA ALA A 182 3.75 3.90 3.68
C ALA A 182 2.52 3.66 2.79
N PHE A 183 1.96 2.45 2.83
CA PHE A 183 0.79 2.08 2.03
C PHE A 183 -0.29 1.41 2.90
N ASP A 184 -1.37 2.13 3.15
CA ASP A 184 -2.57 1.61 3.79
C ASP A 184 -3.60 1.24 2.73
N VAL A 185 -3.91 -0.05 2.61
CA VAL A 185 -4.90 -0.56 1.66
C VAL A 185 -6.17 -0.98 2.39
N GLY A 186 -7.32 -0.53 1.89
CA GLY A 186 -8.64 -0.97 2.33
C GLY A 186 -9.63 -0.98 1.17
N SER A 187 -10.65 -1.86 1.21
CA SER A 187 -11.79 -1.87 0.29
C SER A 187 -11.39 -1.66 -1.19
N SER A 188 -10.34 -2.35 -1.63
CA SER A 188 -9.76 -2.17 -2.95
C SER A 188 -9.54 -3.51 -3.65
N THR A 189 -9.50 -3.49 -4.99
CA THR A 189 -9.23 -4.68 -5.81
C THR A 189 -8.19 -4.41 -6.88
N GLY A 190 -7.27 -5.34 -7.12
CA GLY A 190 -6.27 -5.20 -8.19
C GLY A 190 -5.24 -4.10 -7.92
N VAL A 191 -4.85 -3.91 -6.66
CA VAL A 191 -3.78 -2.96 -6.31
C VAL A 191 -2.43 -3.65 -6.56
N TYR A 192 -1.55 -3.00 -7.34
CA TYR A 192 -0.23 -3.53 -7.68
C TYR A 192 0.86 -2.51 -7.31
N ILE A 193 1.59 -2.77 -6.24
CA ILE A 193 2.69 -1.94 -5.76
C ILE A 193 4.01 -2.61 -6.14
N SER A 194 4.91 -1.91 -6.84
CA SER A 194 6.18 -2.45 -7.30
C SER A 194 7.33 -1.48 -7.13
N GLY A 195 8.49 -1.99 -6.68
CA GLY A 195 9.72 -1.20 -6.63
C GLY A 195 9.75 -0.10 -5.57
N ALA A 196 8.86 -0.16 -4.57
CA ALA A 196 8.79 0.87 -3.54
C ALA A 196 10.05 0.88 -2.65
N ILE A 197 10.55 2.08 -2.33
CA ILE A 197 11.63 2.27 -1.34
C ILE A 197 11.07 3.09 -0.18
N VAL A 198 11.05 2.50 1.01
CA VAL A 198 10.40 3.07 2.20
C VAL A 198 11.39 3.15 3.35
N LYS A 199 11.48 4.34 3.95
CA LYS A 199 12.09 4.57 5.26
C LYS A 199 11.05 5.24 6.14
N ASN A 200 10.59 4.59 7.19
CA ASN A 200 9.52 5.11 8.05
C ASN A 200 9.56 4.51 9.47
N GLN A 201 8.53 4.80 10.26
CA GLN A 201 8.39 4.41 11.67
C GLN A 201 7.13 3.57 11.93
N ASP A 202 6.45 3.10 10.88
CA ASP A 202 5.31 2.17 11.01
C ASP A 202 5.25 1.21 9.80
N ASP A 203 4.10 0.64 9.47
CA ASP A 203 3.98 -0.36 8.42
C ASP A 203 4.52 0.13 7.07
N CYS A 204 5.35 -0.70 6.43
CA CYS A 204 5.72 -0.48 5.03
C CYS A 204 4.51 -0.74 4.12
N LEU A 205 3.69 -1.72 4.50
CA LEU A 205 2.43 -2.06 3.88
C LEU A 205 1.47 -2.53 4.97
N ALA A 206 0.24 -2.01 4.99
CA ALA A 206 -0.83 -2.47 5.85
C ALA A 206 -2.10 -2.75 5.01
N ILE A 207 -2.41 -4.02 4.79
CA ILE A 207 -3.62 -4.44 4.07
C ILE A 207 -4.74 -4.70 5.07
N ASN A 208 -5.56 -3.68 5.33
CA ASN A 208 -6.69 -3.77 6.25
C ASN A 208 -7.86 -4.57 5.65
N SER A 209 -8.08 -4.43 4.34
CA SER A 209 -9.04 -5.18 3.53
C SER A 209 -8.76 -5.03 2.04
N GLY A 210 -9.28 -5.96 1.23
CA GLY A 210 -9.21 -5.92 -0.23
C GLY A 210 -8.90 -7.28 -0.86
N THR A 211 -8.98 -7.33 -2.19
CA THR A 211 -8.78 -8.55 -2.98
C THR A 211 -7.75 -8.34 -4.10
N ASN A 212 -6.98 -9.36 -4.45
CA ASN A 212 -6.01 -9.28 -5.57
C ASN A 212 -5.02 -8.11 -5.38
N ILE A 213 -4.28 -8.14 -4.27
CA ILE A 213 -3.30 -7.11 -3.93
C ILE A 213 -1.91 -7.71 -4.07
N THR A 214 -1.04 -7.03 -4.83
CA THR A 214 0.36 -7.42 -4.97
C THR A 214 1.29 -6.31 -4.50
N PHE A 215 2.30 -6.68 -3.72
CA PHE A 215 3.45 -5.84 -3.38
C PHE A 215 4.71 -6.60 -3.77
N THR A 216 5.58 -6.05 -4.61
CA THR A 216 6.78 -6.76 -5.08
C THR A 216 7.99 -5.87 -5.25
N GLY A 217 9.19 -6.42 -5.08
CA GLY A 217 10.44 -5.69 -5.32
C GLY A 217 10.65 -4.51 -4.36
N GLY A 218 10.00 -4.52 -3.20
CA GLY A 218 10.06 -3.42 -2.25
C GLY A 218 11.27 -3.50 -1.32
N GLN A 219 11.72 -2.34 -0.86
CA GLN A 219 12.77 -2.17 0.14
C GLN A 219 12.21 -1.37 1.32
N CYS A 220 11.96 -2.05 2.42
CA CYS A 220 11.38 -1.47 3.63
C CYS A 220 12.46 -1.32 4.71
N SER A 221 12.51 -0.17 5.38
CA SER A 221 13.43 0.05 6.49
C SER A 221 12.90 0.98 7.58
N GLY A 222 13.33 0.74 8.82
CA GLY A 222 12.97 1.54 10.00
C GLY A 222 11.62 1.16 10.64
N GLY A 223 10.63 0.81 9.81
CA GLY A 223 9.24 0.67 10.23
C GLY A 223 8.83 -0.65 10.87
N HIS A 224 7.60 -1.08 10.62
CA HIS A 224 6.96 -2.24 11.27
C HIS A 224 6.75 -3.45 10.36
N GLY A 225 7.30 -3.43 9.14
CA GLY A 225 7.34 -4.58 8.23
C GLY A 225 6.22 -4.59 7.19
N LEU A 226 5.95 -5.79 6.66
CA LEU A 226 4.99 -6.05 5.59
C LEU A 226 3.75 -6.75 6.17
N SER A 227 2.71 -5.97 6.44
CA SER A 227 1.56 -6.39 7.24
C SER A 227 0.30 -6.66 6.42
N VAL A 228 -0.34 -7.80 6.70
CA VAL A 228 -1.78 -7.96 6.51
C VAL A 228 -2.48 -7.60 7.82
N GLY A 229 -3.38 -6.62 7.75
CA GLY A 229 -4.20 -6.14 8.85
C GLY A 229 -3.80 -4.76 9.39
N SER A 230 -4.43 -4.29 10.48
CA SER A 230 -5.34 -5.09 11.32
C SER A 230 -6.65 -5.43 10.61
N VAL A 231 -7.01 -6.72 10.51
CA VAL A 231 -8.25 -7.16 9.86
C VAL A 231 -9.32 -7.35 10.93
N GLY A 232 -10.50 -6.74 10.75
CA GLY A 232 -11.59 -6.76 11.74
C GLY A 232 -11.98 -5.36 12.22
N GLY A 233 -13.20 -5.21 12.73
CA GLY A 233 -13.71 -3.98 13.33
C GLY A 233 -14.00 -2.83 12.35
N ARG A 234 -13.98 -3.08 11.03
CA ARG A 234 -14.27 -2.10 9.97
C ARG A 234 -15.51 -2.50 9.17
N SER A 235 -15.92 -1.66 8.23
CA SER A 235 -17.01 -1.97 7.29
C SER A 235 -16.66 -3.11 6.32
N ASP A 236 -15.37 -3.28 6.04
CA ASP A 236 -14.83 -4.36 5.22
C ASP A 236 -13.66 -5.01 5.97
N ASN A 237 -13.79 -6.32 6.24
CA ASN A 237 -12.84 -7.13 6.99
C ASN A 237 -12.40 -8.36 6.19
N THR A 238 -12.44 -8.28 4.86
CA THR A 238 -12.04 -9.38 3.99
C THR A 238 -10.70 -9.06 3.34
N VAL A 239 -9.73 -9.94 3.52
CA VAL A 239 -8.48 -9.95 2.76
C VAL A 239 -8.40 -11.26 1.97
N LYS A 240 -8.24 -11.16 0.65
CA LYS A 240 -8.21 -12.33 -0.22
C LYS A 240 -7.23 -12.17 -1.38
N THR A 241 -6.48 -13.23 -1.71
CA THR A 241 -5.59 -13.22 -2.88
C THR A 241 -4.56 -12.09 -2.78
N VAL A 242 -3.66 -12.21 -1.81
CA VAL A 242 -2.56 -11.25 -1.59
C VAL A 242 -1.22 -11.88 -1.94
N ARG A 243 -0.35 -11.14 -2.63
CA ARG A 243 0.99 -11.57 -3.01
C ARG A 243 2.02 -10.52 -2.57
N ILE A 244 2.82 -10.84 -1.56
CA ILE A 244 3.92 -9.99 -1.09
C ILE A 244 5.21 -10.71 -1.46
N LEU A 245 5.94 -10.19 -2.44
CA LEU A 245 6.95 -10.93 -3.18
C LEU A 245 8.30 -10.20 -3.23
N ASN A 246 9.39 -10.95 -3.30
CA ASN A 246 10.72 -10.48 -3.71
C ASN A 246 11.14 -9.15 -3.06
N SER A 247 10.98 -9.05 -1.74
CA SER A 247 11.14 -7.79 -1.01
C SER A 247 12.08 -7.94 0.17
N SER A 248 12.71 -6.84 0.58
CA SER A 248 13.57 -6.78 1.75
C SER A 248 12.94 -5.94 2.86
N VAL A 249 13.12 -6.38 4.11
CA VAL A 249 12.73 -5.65 5.31
C VAL A 249 13.94 -5.58 6.22
N SER A 250 14.37 -4.37 6.56
CA SER A 250 15.59 -4.13 7.31
C SER A 250 15.38 -3.18 8.49
N ASN A 251 16.11 -3.35 9.58
CA ASN A 251 16.08 -2.44 10.74
C ASN A 251 14.66 -2.07 11.17
N SER A 252 13.75 -3.04 11.15
CA SER A 252 12.31 -2.85 11.37
C SER A 252 11.87 -3.64 12.60
N GLU A 253 10.75 -3.24 13.22
CA GLU A 253 10.19 -3.97 14.36
C GLU A 253 9.85 -5.42 13.96
N ASN A 254 9.18 -5.57 12.82
CA ASN A 254 8.75 -6.88 12.33
C ASN A 254 9.17 -7.08 10.87
N GLY A 255 9.30 -8.35 10.47
CA GLY A 255 9.48 -8.73 9.07
C GLY A 255 8.14 -8.97 8.38
N VAL A 256 7.68 -10.22 8.41
CA VAL A 256 6.36 -10.64 7.94
C VAL A 256 5.36 -10.51 9.09
N ARG A 257 4.20 -9.90 8.84
CA ARG A 257 3.16 -9.73 9.87
C ARG A 257 1.75 -10.00 9.36
N ILE A 258 0.96 -10.75 10.13
CA ILE A 258 -0.50 -10.81 9.99
C ILE A 258 -1.12 -10.53 11.36
N LYS A 259 -1.96 -9.50 11.45
CA LYS A 259 -2.64 -9.07 12.68
C LYS A 259 -4.14 -9.04 12.46
N THR A 260 -4.91 -9.79 13.25
CA THR A 260 -6.39 -9.73 13.23
C THR A 260 -6.91 -9.23 14.57
N VAL A 261 -8.02 -8.48 14.52
CA VAL A 261 -8.54 -7.75 15.67
C VAL A 261 -9.24 -8.71 16.63
N TYR A 262 -8.90 -8.62 17.92
CA TYR A 262 -9.52 -9.39 18.99
C TYR A 262 -11.04 -9.19 19.01
N GLY A 263 -11.78 -10.30 19.06
CA GLY A 263 -13.25 -10.32 19.09
C GLY A 263 -13.93 -9.92 17.77
N ALA A 264 -13.17 -9.59 16.72
CA ALA A 264 -13.75 -9.16 15.45
C ALA A 264 -14.15 -10.33 14.55
N THR A 265 -14.87 -10.00 13.47
CA THR A 265 -15.27 -10.93 12.41
C THR A 265 -14.72 -10.50 11.05
N GLY A 266 -14.31 -11.45 10.22
CA GLY A 266 -13.73 -11.18 8.90
C GLY A 266 -13.12 -12.45 8.30
N SER A 267 -12.17 -12.28 7.38
CA SER A 267 -11.38 -13.41 6.88
C SER A 267 -10.08 -12.95 6.23
N VAL A 268 -9.02 -13.73 6.40
CA VAL A 268 -7.77 -13.62 5.65
C VAL A 268 -7.56 -14.93 4.92
N SER A 269 -7.54 -14.91 3.59
CA SER A 269 -7.42 -16.14 2.79
C SER A 269 -6.53 -15.93 1.57
N ASP A 270 -5.88 -16.99 1.11
CA ASP A 270 -5.06 -16.99 -0.11
C ASP A 270 -4.01 -15.87 -0.07
N VAL A 271 -3.15 -15.90 0.95
CA VAL A 271 -2.08 -14.92 1.14
C VAL A 271 -0.75 -15.60 0.88
N THR A 272 0.14 -14.99 0.10
CA THR A 272 1.49 -15.51 -0.14
C THR A 272 2.53 -14.46 0.19
N TYR A 273 3.47 -14.82 1.06
CA TYR A 273 4.75 -14.15 1.21
C TYR A 273 5.82 -15.02 0.56
N SER A 274 6.53 -14.50 -0.46
CA SER A 274 7.57 -15.28 -1.14
C SER A 274 8.82 -14.48 -1.48
N GLY A 275 10.00 -15.05 -1.22
CA GLY A 275 11.28 -14.39 -1.51
C GLY A 275 11.49 -13.15 -0.65
N ILE A 276 11.17 -13.24 0.65
CA ILE A 276 11.31 -12.14 1.60
C ILE A 276 12.65 -12.26 2.33
N THR A 277 13.45 -11.20 2.31
CA THR A 277 14.75 -11.14 3.01
C THR A 277 14.67 -10.21 4.20
N LEU A 278 15.03 -10.70 5.38
CA LEU A 278 14.98 -9.97 6.65
C LEU A 278 16.39 -9.65 7.18
N SER A 279 16.60 -8.46 7.71
CA SER A 279 17.84 -8.10 8.40
C SER A 279 17.63 -7.11 9.53
N GLY A 280 18.31 -7.31 10.67
CA GLY A 280 18.25 -6.37 11.78
C GLY A 280 16.85 -6.17 12.38
N ILE A 281 15.97 -7.18 12.27
CA ILE A 281 14.61 -7.10 12.81
C ILE A 281 14.64 -7.10 14.34
N THR A 282 13.92 -6.19 14.99
CA THR A 282 14.12 -5.92 16.42
C THR A 282 13.13 -6.61 17.36
N LYS A 283 11.97 -7.08 16.86
CA LYS A 283 10.93 -7.74 17.68
C LYS A 283 10.50 -9.11 17.16
N TYR A 284 9.95 -9.20 15.95
CA TYR A 284 9.48 -10.46 15.36
C TYR A 284 9.89 -10.62 13.91
N GLY A 285 10.67 -11.64 13.57
CA GLY A 285 10.96 -11.93 12.16
C GLY A 285 9.69 -12.29 11.38
N ILE A 286 8.88 -13.22 11.93
CA ILE A 286 7.53 -13.52 11.46
C ILE A 286 6.59 -13.45 12.66
N VAL A 287 5.49 -12.71 12.55
CA VAL A 287 4.41 -12.69 13.55
C VAL A 287 3.04 -12.86 12.90
N ILE A 288 2.27 -13.83 13.37
CA ILE A 288 0.89 -14.08 12.94
C ILE A 288 0.04 -14.21 14.21
N GLU A 289 -0.84 -13.25 14.47
CA GLU A 289 -1.56 -13.16 15.74
C GLU A 289 -3.03 -12.75 15.58
N GLN A 290 -3.92 -13.38 16.36
CA GLN A 290 -5.37 -13.16 16.32
C GLN A 290 -5.93 -12.49 17.60
N ASP A 291 -5.12 -11.66 18.25
CA ASP A 291 -5.37 -11.09 19.56
C ASP A 291 -5.13 -9.56 19.62
N TYR A 292 -5.11 -8.88 18.46
CA TYR A 292 -4.72 -7.47 18.37
C TYR A 292 -5.86 -6.54 18.81
N GLU A 293 -5.60 -5.64 19.77
CA GLU A 293 -6.59 -4.70 20.31
C GLU A 293 -5.97 -3.29 20.48
N ASN A 294 -6.55 -2.28 19.83
CA ASN A 294 -6.18 -0.86 20.01
C ASN A 294 -4.67 -0.56 19.98
N GLY A 295 -3.93 -1.21 19.08
CA GLY A 295 -2.49 -1.01 18.93
C GLY A 295 -1.61 -2.00 19.70
N SER A 296 -2.19 -2.87 20.54
CA SER A 296 -1.46 -3.83 21.38
C SER A 296 -2.07 -5.24 21.34
N PRO A 297 -1.26 -6.32 21.37
CA PRO A 297 -1.76 -7.69 21.54
C PRO A 297 -2.28 -7.94 22.96
N THR A 298 -3.39 -8.68 23.11
CA THR A 298 -3.98 -9.04 24.42
C THR A 298 -3.37 -10.31 25.03
N GLY A 299 -2.65 -11.11 24.23
CA GLY A 299 -2.14 -12.43 24.57
C GLY A 299 -3.17 -13.56 24.46
N THR A 300 -4.42 -13.27 24.09
CA THR A 300 -5.51 -14.26 23.97
C THR A 300 -6.16 -14.17 22.60
N PRO A 301 -5.97 -15.17 21.70
CA PRO A 301 -6.50 -15.09 20.36
C PRO A 301 -8.00 -15.38 20.28
N THR A 302 -8.68 -14.81 19.29
CA THR A 302 -10.09 -15.10 18.95
C THR A 302 -10.24 -15.55 17.50
N GLY A 303 -11.16 -16.48 17.24
CA GLY A 303 -11.25 -17.16 15.94
C GLY A 303 -12.18 -16.53 14.90
N GLY A 304 -12.75 -15.34 15.16
CA GLY A 304 -13.74 -14.71 14.27
C GLY A 304 -13.17 -14.21 12.94
N VAL A 305 -11.85 -14.13 12.80
CA VAL A 305 -11.14 -13.79 11.57
C VAL A 305 -10.21 -14.94 11.17
N PRO A 306 -10.72 -16.01 10.54
CA PRO A 306 -9.90 -17.14 10.13
C PRO A 306 -8.78 -16.73 9.16
N ILE A 307 -7.62 -17.38 9.29
CA ILE A 307 -6.43 -17.21 8.43
C ILE A 307 -6.17 -18.53 7.71
N THR A 308 -6.62 -18.63 6.47
CA THR A 308 -6.54 -19.86 5.65
C THR A 308 -5.70 -19.67 4.40
N ASP A 309 -5.22 -20.78 3.82
CA ASP A 309 -4.45 -20.77 2.56
C ASP A 309 -3.26 -19.79 2.57
N LEU A 310 -2.57 -19.71 3.72
CA LEU A 310 -1.37 -18.89 3.88
C LEU A 310 -0.15 -19.64 3.36
N THR A 311 0.57 -19.04 2.41
CA THR A 311 1.84 -19.56 1.90
C THR A 311 3.00 -18.67 2.34
N LEU A 312 3.97 -19.23 3.06
CA LEU A 312 5.29 -18.64 3.23
C LEU A 312 6.32 -19.50 2.49
N SER A 313 7.01 -18.90 1.54
CA SER A 313 8.01 -19.57 0.70
C SER A 313 9.29 -18.74 0.62
N SER A 314 10.44 -19.31 0.97
CA SER A 314 11.73 -18.60 0.89
C SER A 314 11.73 -17.28 1.68
N VAL A 315 11.22 -17.31 2.91
CA VAL A 315 11.30 -16.20 3.87
C VAL A 315 12.53 -16.44 4.75
N THR A 316 13.57 -15.64 4.55
CA THR A 316 14.88 -15.89 5.18
C THR A 316 15.48 -14.63 5.76
N GLY A 317 16.33 -14.76 6.78
CA GLY A 317 17.08 -13.62 7.29
C GLY A 317 17.44 -13.70 8.75
N THR A 318 17.79 -12.55 9.31
CA THR A 318 18.22 -12.42 10.69
C THR A 318 17.37 -11.45 11.48
N VAL A 319 17.15 -11.80 12.75
CA VAL A 319 16.58 -10.92 13.77
C VAL A 319 17.66 -10.65 14.83
N SER A 320 17.50 -9.56 15.59
CA SER A 320 18.35 -9.23 16.73
C SER A 320 18.28 -10.30 17.83
N SER A 321 19.35 -10.45 18.63
CA SER A 321 19.42 -11.51 19.66
C SER A 321 18.34 -11.41 20.75
N SER A 322 17.84 -10.20 21.02
CA SER A 322 16.71 -9.96 21.93
C SER A 322 15.34 -10.23 21.32
N ALA A 323 15.24 -10.27 19.98
CA ALA A 323 14.02 -10.48 19.22
C ALA A 323 13.58 -11.95 19.25
N THR A 324 12.40 -12.22 18.69
CA THR A 324 11.85 -13.57 18.50
C THR A 324 11.86 -13.91 17.01
N ASN A 325 12.32 -15.11 16.66
CA ASN A 325 12.40 -15.53 15.27
C ASN A 325 11.01 -15.60 14.63
N ILE A 326 10.12 -16.39 15.24
CA ILE A 326 8.76 -16.65 14.75
C ILE A 326 7.80 -16.68 15.95
N TYR A 327 6.67 -16.00 15.82
CA TYR A 327 5.57 -16.02 16.78
C TYR A 327 4.24 -16.24 16.07
N ILE A 328 3.53 -17.30 16.43
CA ILE A 328 2.24 -17.68 15.84
C ILE A 328 1.25 -17.89 16.98
N LEU A 329 0.25 -17.02 17.08
CA LEU A 329 -0.82 -17.07 18.08
C LEU A 329 -2.17 -17.15 17.39
N CYS A 330 -2.60 -18.37 17.08
CA CYS A 330 -3.91 -18.65 16.50
C CYS A 330 -4.91 -19.09 17.56
N ALA A 331 -6.18 -18.75 17.35
CA ALA A 331 -7.30 -19.39 18.06
C ALA A 331 -7.50 -20.82 17.52
N GLU A 332 -8.09 -21.68 18.35
CA GLU A 332 -8.32 -23.08 17.99
C GLU A 332 -9.18 -23.17 16.72
N GLY A 333 -8.69 -23.92 15.71
CA GLY A 333 -9.37 -24.11 14.42
C GLY A 333 -9.43 -22.89 13.50
N ALA A 334 -8.90 -21.73 13.91
CA ALA A 334 -9.01 -20.49 13.13
C ALA A 334 -7.87 -20.27 12.13
N CYS A 335 -6.82 -21.09 12.16
CA CYS A 335 -5.73 -21.10 11.19
C CYS A 335 -5.62 -22.49 10.57
N SER A 336 -5.63 -22.59 9.23
CA SER A 336 -5.59 -23.87 8.52
C SER A 336 -5.01 -23.75 7.11
N ASP A 337 -4.62 -24.87 6.53
CA ASP A 337 -4.22 -24.98 5.11
C ASP A 337 -3.00 -24.12 4.75
N TRP A 338 -2.04 -24.05 5.67
CA TRP A 338 -0.81 -23.29 5.44
C TRP A 338 0.20 -24.11 4.63
N THR A 339 0.92 -23.43 3.76
CA THR A 339 2.10 -23.95 3.07
C THR A 339 3.34 -23.22 3.58
N TRP A 340 4.33 -23.98 4.03
CA TRP A 340 5.54 -23.43 4.65
C TRP A 340 6.78 -24.10 4.05
N SER A 341 7.58 -23.35 3.29
CA SER A 341 8.74 -23.91 2.60
C SER A 341 9.92 -22.94 2.60
N ASN A 342 11.13 -23.47 2.84
CA ASN A 342 12.37 -22.68 2.87
C ASN A 342 12.32 -21.43 3.77
N VAL A 343 11.60 -21.53 4.90
CA VAL A 343 11.55 -20.47 5.90
C VAL A 343 12.70 -20.65 6.89
N SER A 344 13.59 -19.67 6.97
CA SER A 344 14.78 -19.69 7.82
C SER A 344 15.04 -18.32 8.41
N VAL A 345 14.39 -18.03 9.53
CA VAL A 345 14.57 -16.81 10.32
C VAL A 345 15.31 -17.16 11.60
N LYS A 346 16.46 -16.54 11.84
CA LYS A 346 17.38 -16.93 12.92
C LYS A 346 18.03 -15.74 13.62
N GLY A 347 18.73 -16.03 14.72
CA GLY A 347 19.51 -15.06 15.49
C GLY A 347 18.86 -14.67 16.82
N GLY A 348 17.53 -14.63 16.86
CA GLY A 348 16.75 -14.36 18.06
C GLY A 348 16.29 -15.63 18.76
N LYS A 349 15.37 -15.45 19.70
CA LYS A 349 14.79 -16.50 20.54
C LYS A 349 13.73 -17.30 19.78
N THR A 350 13.64 -18.58 20.08
CA THR A 350 12.47 -19.41 19.73
C THR A 350 11.33 -19.08 20.71
N SER A 351 10.13 -18.81 20.20
CA SER A 351 8.99 -18.50 21.06
C SER A 351 8.50 -19.75 21.80
N THR A 352 8.19 -19.59 23.07
CA THR A 352 7.51 -20.62 23.90
C THR A 352 6.01 -20.36 24.04
N LYS A 353 5.50 -19.32 23.37
CA LYS A 353 4.11 -18.84 23.50
C LYS A 353 3.27 -19.07 22.23
N CYS A 354 3.80 -19.79 21.25
CA CYS A 354 3.00 -20.09 20.07
C CYS A 354 1.83 -21.03 20.41
N SER A 355 0.70 -20.84 19.74
CA SER A 355 -0.52 -21.60 20.00
C SER A 355 -1.28 -21.90 18.71
N ASN A 356 -1.85 -23.11 18.63
CA ASN A 356 -2.64 -23.61 17.50
C ASN A 356 -1.95 -23.42 16.14
N VAL A 357 -0.64 -23.69 16.11
CA VAL A 357 0.18 -23.54 14.90
C VAL A 357 -0.21 -24.62 13.87
N PRO A 358 -0.68 -24.26 12.67
CA PRO A 358 -1.04 -25.24 11.64
C PRO A 358 0.20 -25.93 11.08
N SER A 359 0.12 -27.26 10.88
CA SER A 359 1.14 -27.98 10.10
C SER A 359 1.15 -27.46 8.65
N PRO A 360 2.32 -27.28 8.00
CA PRO A 360 3.67 -27.63 8.46
C PRO A 360 4.44 -26.47 9.12
N ALA A 361 3.78 -25.38 9.51
CA ALA A 361 4.45 -24.23 10.10
C ALA A 361 5.02 -24.55 11.50
N THR A 362 6.08 -23.84 11.87
CA THR A 362 6.75 -24.01 13.17
C THR A 362 7.21 -22.66 13.70
N CYS A 363 7.14 -22.52 15.02
CA CYS A 363 8.00 -21.63 15.78
C CYS A 363 9.25 -22.43 16.21
#